data_AF-A0A2K5UWH5-F1
#
_entry.id   AF-A0A2K5UWH5-F1
#
_cell.length_a   1.000
_cell.length_b   1.000
_cell.length_c   1.000
_cell.angle_alpha   90.00
_cell.angle_beta   90.00
_cell.angle_gamma   90.00
#
_symmetry.space_group_name_H-M   'P 1'
#
loop_
_entity.id
_entity.type
_entity.pdbx_description
1 polymer ?
#
loop_
_entity_poly.entity_id
_entity_poly.type
_entity_poly.pdbx_seq_one_letter_code
_entity_poly.pdbx_strand_id
1 'polypeptide(L)'
;MFRGGKSLRAAKHLEGSPQPPAPSRTLPLSPANRGSLALPARQVWKVKNEARSSLAEQGHLRASGPPRASKTAARAVPPPLALSSSPSTAALPPSRPPPAPPLAPPPPLLPFPTSSRRAFPLPQQQPRVAVAVASATSSAARSLGVPRPTMPNIVLFSGSSHQDLSQRVADRLGLELGKVVTEKFSNQETSVEIGESVRGEDVYIIQSGCGEINDNLMELLIMINACKIASSSRVTAVIPCFPYARQDKKDKVGESRAPISAKLVANMLSVAGADHIITMDLHASQIQGFFDIPVDNLYAEPAVLQWIRENIAEWKNCIIVSPDAGGAKRVTSIADRLNVEFALIHKERKKANEVDRMVLVGDVKDRVAILVDDMADTCGTICHAADKLLSAGATKVYAILTHGIFSGPAISRINNAAFEAVVVTNTIPQEDKMKHCTKIQVIDISMILAEAIRRTHNGESVSYLFSHVPL
;
A
#
# COMPACT_ATOMS: atom_id res chain seq x y z
N MET A 1 46.51 62.39 -36.26
CA MET A 1 46.58 61.25 -35.33
C MET A 1 46.57 61.78 -33.89
N PHE A 2 45.68 61.21 -33.09
CA PHE A 2 45.31 61.37 -31.67
C PHE A 2 45.87 62.51 -30.78
N ARG A 3 44.93 63.29 -30.23
CA ARG A 3 45.04 64.13 -29.02
C ARG A 3 44.55 63.36 -27.79
N GLY A 4 45.19 63.59 -26.64
CA GLY A 4 44.79 63.06 -25.33
C GLY A 4 43.81 63.94 -24.55
N GLY A 5 43.44 63.49 -23.34
CA GLY A 5 42.70 64.29 -22.36
C GLY A 5 42.15 63.47 -21.18
N LYS A 6 42.62 63.79 -19.97
CA LYS A 6 42.35 63.16 -18.66
C LYS A 6 41.02 63.61 -18.03
N SER A 7 40.51 62.87 -17.05
CA SER A 7 39.75 63.44 -15.91
C SER A 7 40.00 62.67 -14.61
N LEU A 8 40.06 63.43 -13.51
CA LEU A 8 40.46 63.11 -12.13
C LEU A 8 39.25 63.07 -11.16
N ARG A 9 39.39 62.32 -10.04
CA ARG A 9 39.11 62.67 -8.60
C ARG A 9 39.02 61.35 -7.79
N ALA A 10 39.89 61.03 -6.81
CA ALA A 10 40.04 61.51 -5.41
C ALA A 10 38.78 61.20 -4.53
N ALA A 11 38.79 60.67 -3.30
CA ALA A 11 39.81 60.40 -2.27
C ALA A 11 39.28 59.38 -1.19
N LYS A 12 40.10 59.13 -0.15
CA LYS A 12 40.12 58.03 0.85
C LYS A 12 39.27 58.21 2.13
N HIS A 13 39.12 57.08 2.85
CA HIS A 13 38.66 56.80 4.24
C HIS A 13 39.09 57.74 5.39
N LEU A 14 38.26 57.87 6.45
CA LEU A 14 38.48 57.36 7.84
C LEU A 14 37.40 57.83 8.88
N GLU A 15 36.96 56.87 9.72
CA GLU A 15 36.54 56.87 11.15
C GLU A 15 35.82 58.03 11.88
N GLY A 16 34.87 57.65 12.77
CA GLY A 16 34.65 58.31 14.07
C GLY A 16 33.19 58.64 14.47
N SER A 17 32.61 57.89 15.42
CA SER A 17 31.40 58.27 16.21
C SER A 17 31.79 59.28 17.33
N PRO A 18 30.89 60.13 17.89
CA PRO A 18 29.85 59.71 18.87
C PRO A 18 28.52 60.56 18.92
N GLN A 19 27.51 60.07 19.66
CA GLN A 19 26.22 60.70 20.05
C GLN A 19 26.35 61.78 21.18
N PRO A 20 25.26 62.41 21.73
CA PRO A 20 23.98 62.99 21.22
C PRO A 20 23.73 64.44 21.79
N PRO A 21 22.52 65.08 21.67
CA PRO A 21 21.49 65.01 22.74
C PRO A 21 19.98 65.13 22.28
N ALA A 22 19.05 64.92 23.22
CA ALA A 22 17.57 64.93 23.11
C ALA A 22 16.92 66.34 23.10
N PRO A 23 15.58 66.49 22.88
CA PRO A 23 14.62 66.51 24.01
C PRO A 23 13.15 66.00 23.78
N SER A 24 12.62 65.42 24.87
CA SER A 24 11.25 65.37 25.47
C SER A 24 9.93 65.70 24.71
N ARG A 25 8.90 64.82 24.82
CA ARG A 25 7.74 64.91 25.77
C ARG A 25 6.62 63.86 25.52
N THR A 26 6.25 63.09 26.56
CA THR A 26 4.89 62.62 27.08
C THR A 26 3.82 62.10 26.09
N LEU A 27 3.02 61.02 26.25
CA LEU A 27 2.52 60.03 27.26
C LEU A 27 1.63 59.00 26.45
N PRO A 28 0.93 57.97 26.99
CA PRO A 28 1.13 57.08 28.13
C PRO A 28 1.14 55.56 27.74
N LEU A 29 1.49 54.72 28.73
CA LEU A 29 1.57 53.25 28.66
C LEU A 29 0.19 52.56 28.70
N SER A 30 0.03 51.47 27.95
CA SER A 30 -1.04 50.46 28.10
C SER A 30 -0.41 49.07 28.23
N PRO A 31 -0.88 48.19 29.16
CA PRO A 31 -0.20 46.95 29.48
C PRO A 31 -0.59 45.77 28.58
N ALA A 32 0.27 44.76 28.66
CA ALA A 32 0.36 43.59 27.81
C ALA A 32 -0.82 42.60 27.90
N ASN A 33 -1.00 41.93 26.76
CA ASN A 33 -1.81 40.75 26.50
C ASN A 33 -1.25 39.51 27.23
N ARG A 34 -2.08 38.78 28.00
CA ARG A 34 -1.97 37.34 28.33
C ARG A 34 -3.24 36.83 29.05
N GLY A 35 -3.85 35.76 28.53
CA GLY A 35 -4.88 34.95 29.20
C GLY A 35 -6.03 34.57 28.26
N SER A 36 -6.00 33.40 27.60
CA SER A 36 -6.60 32.13 28.09
C SER A 36 -8.11 32.22 28.37
N LEU A 37 -8.95 31.76 27.43
CA LEU A 37 -10.29 31.25 27.75
C LEU A 37 -10.63 30.05 26.85
N ALA A 38 -10.68 28.89 27.51
CA ALA A 38 -11.13 27.62 26.97
C ALA A 38 -12.65 27.63 26.73
N LEU A 39 -13.11 27.00 25.64
CA LEU A 39 -14.53 26.73 25.40
C LEU A 39 -14.98 25.50 26.22
N PRO A 40 -16.16 25.55 26.88
CA PRO A 40 -16.54 24.56 27.88
C PRO A 40 -17.06 23.24 27.29
N ALA A 41 -16.66 22.13 27.93
CA ALA A 41 -16.92 20.73 27.61
C ALA A 41 -18.40 20.28 27.53
N ARG A 42 -19.37 21.21 27.64
CA ARG A 42 -20.81 20.90 27.55
C ARG A 42 -21.35 20.85 26.12
N GLN A 43 -20.68 21.46 25.14
CA GLN A 43 -21.08 21.38 23.73
C GLN A 43 -20.72 20.02 23.10
N VAL A 44 -19.64 19.38 23.56
CA VAL A 44 -19.09 18.13 22.99
C VAL A 44 -19.93 16.91 23.37
N TRP A 45 -20.61 16.95 24.52
CA TRP A 45 -21.46 15.83 24.97
C TRP A 45 -22.81 15.78 24.22
N LYS A 46 -23.34 16.93 23.78
CA LYS A 46 -24.63 17.02 23.09
C LYS A 46 -24.57 16.43 21.67
N VAL A 47 -23.48 16.68 20.96
CA VAL A 47 -23.23 16.12 19.61
C VAL A 47 -22.98 14.60 19.65
N LYS A 48 -22.40 14.07 20.73
CA LYS A 48 -22.12 12.64 20.88
C LYS A 48 -23.36 11.77 21.14
N ASN A 49 -24.45 12.34 21.68
CA ASN A 49 -25.66 11.58 21.98
C ASN A 49 -26.72 11.65 20.86
N GLU A 50 -26.78 12.73 20.08
CA GLU A 50 -27.68 12.83 18.91
C GLU A 50 -27.28 11.87 17.77
N ALA A 51 -25.99 11.53 17.66
CA ALA A 51 -25.50 10.53 16.71
C ALA A 51 -25.79 9.07 17.14
N ARG A 52 -26.15 8.82 18.41
CA ARG A 52 -26.50 7.48 18.91
C ARG A 52 -28.00 7.18 18.84
N SER A 53 -28.86 8.20 18.86
CA SER A 53 -30.32 8.00 18.81
C SER A 53 -30.85 7.70 17.40
N SER A 54 -30.20 8.19 16.32
CA SER A 54 -30.67 7.94 14.95
C SER A 54 -30.40 6.51 14.43
N LEU A 55 -29.56 5.73 15.14
CA LEU A 55 -29.24 4.34 14.83
C LEU A 55 -30.13 3.32 15.55
N ALA A 56 -30.97 3.74 16.51
CA ALA A 56 -31.85 2.86 17.28
C ALA A 56 -33.32 2.87 16.80
N GLU A 57 -33.69 3.74 15.85
CA GLU A 57 -35.08 4.00 15.47
C GLU A 57 -35.45 3.54 14.04
N GLN A 58 -34.76 2.53 13.50
CA GLN A 58 -35.15 1.84 12.26
C GLN A 58 -35.37 0.33 12.43
N GLY A 59 -35.52 -0.11 13.68
CA GLY A 59 -35.91 -1.47 14.01
C GLY A 59 -37.26 -1.50 14.70
N HIS A 60 -38.36 -1.21 13.97
CA HIS A 60 -39.72 -1.71 14.24
C HIS A 60 -40.72 -1.00 13.31
N LEU A 61 -41.28 -1.71 12.32
CA LEU A 61 -42.69 -1.60 11.92
C LEU A 61 -43.06 -2.68 10.88
N ARG A 62 -43.76 -3.68 11.42
CA ARG A 62 -44.76 -4.63 10.91
C ARG A 62 -44.95 -4.92 9.41
N ALA A 63 -45.17 -6.21 9.21
CA ALA A 63 -45.79 -6.89 8.08
C ALA A 63 -47.24 -6.46 7.78
N SER A 64 -47.59 -6.45 6.49
CA SER A 64 -48.92 -6.82 5.96
C SER A 64 -48.84 -7.02 4.45
N GLY A 65 -49.24 -8.20 3.96
CA GLY A 65 -49.42 -8.53 2.54
C GLY A 65 -50.74 -8.00 1.93
N PRO A 66 -51.17 -8.52 0.76
CA PRO A 66 -51.28 -7.76 -0.50
C PRO A 66 -52.73 -7.38 -0.90
N PRO A 67 -52.93 -6.77 -2.09
CA PRO A 67 -53.64 -7.53 -3.13
C PRO A 67 -53.20 -7.31 -4.60
N ARG A 68 -53.61 -8.29 -5.42
CA ARG A 68 -53.59 -8.36 -6.90
C ARG A 68 -54.49 -7.30 -7.57
N ALA A 69 -54.14 -6.84 -8.78
CA ALA A 69 -54.82 -7.19 -10.06
C ALA A 69 -54.66 -6.16 -11.22
N SER A 70 -54.16 -6.69 -12.35
CA SER A 70 -54.71 -6.56 -13.72
C SER A 70 -54.50 -5.31 -14.61
N LYS A 71 -54.39 -5.64 -15.92
CA LYS A 71 -54.60 -4.89 -17.19
C LYS A 71 -53.37 -4.22 -17.82
N THR A 72 -52.73 -4.87 -18.80
CA THR A 72 -52.97 -4.86 -20.27
C THR A 72 -52.71 -3.52 -20.97
N ALA A 73 -51.69 -3.48 -21.83
CA ALA A 73 -51.77 -2.86 -23.17
C ALA A 73 -50.55 -3.29 -24.01
N ALA A 74 -50.82 -3.98 -25.10
CA ALA A 74 -49.88 -4.36 -26.14
C ALA A 74 -49.67 -3.20 -27.12
N ARG A 75 -48.48 -3.12 -27.74
CA ARG A 75 -48.31 -2.46 -29.03
C ARG A 75 -47.21 -3.16 -29.83
N ALA A 76 -47.59 -3.62 -31.01
CA ALA A 76 -46.78 -4.38 -31.97
C ALA A 76 -46.22 -3.47 -33.07
N VAL A 77 -45.01 -3.77 -33.56
CA VAL A 77 -44.43 -3.35 -34.86
C VAL A 77 -43.43 -4.47 -35.33
N PRO A 78 -43.32 -4.79 -36.64
CA PRO A 78 -43.00 -6.14 -37.16
C PRO A 78 -41.52 -6.38 -37.59
N PRO A 79 -41.14 -7.61 -38.02
CA PRO A 79 -39.76 -7.98 -38.35
C PRO A 79 -39.48 -7.99 -39.88
N PRO A 80 -38.21 -8.08 -40.31
CA PRO A 80 -37.87 -8.55 -41.66
C PRO A 80 -37.33 -9.99 -41.72
N LEU A 81 -37.70 -10.63 -42.83
CA LEU A 81 -37.40 -11.97 -43.36
C LEU A 81 -35.90 -12.15 -43.68
N ALA A 82 -35.23 -13.23 -43.25
CA ALA A 82 -35.08 -14.56 -43.88
C ALA A 82 -34.10 -14.63 -45.07
N LEU A 83 -33.00 -15.38 -44.90
CA LEU A 83 -32.23 -16.01 -45.99
C LEU A 83 -31.71 -17.40 -45.58
N SER A 84 -32.30 -18.39 -46.25
CA SER A 84 -31.81 -19.68 -46.78
C SER A 84 -30.87 -20.63 -45.99
N SER A 85 -31.33 -21.88 -46.01
CA SER A 85 -30.85 -23.17 -45.51
C SER A 85 -29.70 -23.85 -46.28
N SER A 86 -28.95 -24.74 -45.60
CA SER A 86 -28.57 -26.10 -46.07
C SER A 86 -28.02 -26.95 -44.89
N PRO A 87 -28.01 -28.31 -44.98
CA PRO A 87 -28.56 -29.15 -43.89
C PRO A 87 -27.58 -30.07 -43.13
N SER A 88 -28.05 -30.46 -41.94
CA SER A 88 -27.95 -31.79 -41.28
C SER A 88 -26.58 -32.46 -41.06
N THR A 89 -26.17 -32.51 -39.79
CA THR A 89 -25.48 -33.68 -39.23
C THR A 89 -26.01 -33.90 -37.81
N ALA A 90 -26.69 -35.02 -37.60
CA ALA A 90 -27.29 -35.39 -36.33
C ALA A 90 -26.21 -35.81 -35.31
N ALA A 91 -26.15 -35.13 -34.17
CA ALA A 91 -25.36 -35.55 -33.01
C ALA A 91 -26.33 -35.84 -31.85
N LEU A 92 -26.27 -37.06 -31.33
CA LEU A 92 -27.01 -37.54 -30.15
C LEU A 92 -26.64 -36.73 -28.89
N PRO A 93 -27.58 -36.47 -27.96
CA PRO A 93 -27.25 -35.82 -26.69
C PRO A 93 -26.48 -36.76 -25.76
N PRO A 94 -25.48 -36.27 -25.00
CA PRO A 94 -24.76 -37.10 -24.04
C PRO A 94 -25.66 -37.52 -22.87
N SER A 95 -25.61 -38.82 -22.55
CA SER A 95 -26.28 -39.45 -21.42
C SER A 95 -25.80 -38.88 -20.08
N ARG A 96 -26.75 -38.56 -19.20
CA ARG A 96 -26.53 -38.08 -17.83
C ARG A 96 -25.79 -39.13 -16.99
N PRO A 97 -24.73 -38.78 -16.22
CA PRO A 97 -24.07 -39.76 -15.36
C PRO A 97 -24.95 -40.14 -14.16
N PRO A 98 -24.84 -41.38 -13.64
CA PRO A 98 -25.62 -41.83 -12.48
C PRO A 98 -25.18 -41.11 -11.19
N PRO A 99 -26.08 -40.98 -10.19
CA PRO A 99 -25.76 -40.31 -8.93
C PRO A 99 -24.75 -41.13 -8.09
N ALA A 100 -23.87 -40.41 -7.39
CA ALA A 100 -22.88 -40.99 -6.50
C ALA A 100 -23.53 -41.70 -5.29
N PRO A 101 -22.94 -42.79 -4.77
CA PRO A 101 -23.47 -43.49 -3.60
C PRO A 101 -23.26 -42.67 -2.31
N PRO A 102 -24.09 -42.86 -1.27
CA PRO A 102 -24.01 -42.09 -0.04
C PRO A 102 -22.74 -42.45 0.77
N LEU A 103 -22.12 -41.43 1.36
CA LEU A 103 -20.96 -41.53 2.25
C LEU A 103 -21.30 -42.31 3.53
N ALA A 104 -20.39 -43.22 3.93
CA ALA A 104 -20.47 -43.98 5.17
C ALA A 104 -20.28 -43.08 6.41
N PRO A 105 -20.93 -43.39 7.55
CA PRO A 105 -20.78 -42.62 8.78
C PRO A 105 -19.40 -42.85 9.43
N PRO A 106 -18.88 -41.87 10.20
CA PRO A 106 -17.56 -41.97 10.83
C PRO A 106 -17.55 -42.98 11.99
N PRO A 107 -16.39 -43.59 12.30
CA PRO A 107 -16.27 -44.54 13.41
C PRO A 107 -16.34 -43.84 14.79
N PRO A 108 -16.74 -44.56 15.86
CA PRO A 108 -16.88 -43.98 17.19
C PRO A 108 -15.52 -43.69 17.84
N LEU A 109 -15.47 -42.57 18.57
CA LEU A 109 -14.30 -42.13 19.34
C LEU A 109 -14.02 -43.06 20.53
N LEU A 110 -12.77 -43.49 20.67
CA LEU A 110 -12.27 -44.25 21.82
C LEU A 110 -12.19 -43.36 23.08
N PRO A 111 -12.48 -43.90 24.28
CA PRO A 111 -12.46 -43.13 25.52
C PRO A 111 -11.03 -42.85 26.01
N PHE A 112 -10.82 -41.63 26.52
CA PHE A 112 -9.61 -41.17 27.18
C PHE A 112 -9.31 -41.98 28.46
N PRO A 113 -8.05 -42.35 28.74
CA PRO A 113 -7.70 -43.01 29.99
C PRO A 113 -7.67 -42.01 31.16
N THR A 114 -8.39 -42.37 32.21
CA THR A 114 -8.44 -41.72 33.52
C THR A 114 -7.08 -41.73 34.23
N SER A 115 -6.71 -40.60 34.81
CA SER A 115 -5.51 -40.41 35.62
C SER A 115 -5.59 -41.12 36.97
N SER A 116 -4.88 -42.24 37.12
CA SER A 116 -4.62 -42.86 38.42
C SER A 116 -3.38 -42.23 39.06
N ARG A 117 -3.58 -41.53 40.19
CA ARG A 117 -2.53 -41.07 41.11
C ARG A 117 -1.59 -42.22 41.48
N ARG A 118 -0.29 -42.07 41.18
CA ARG A 118 0.79 -42.84 41.82
C ARG A 118 1.55 -41.94 42.78
N ALA A 119 1.74 -42.44 44.00
CA ALA A 119 2.44 -41.81 45.10
C ALA A 119 3.96 -41.74 44.82
N PHE A 120 4.57 -40.62 45.18
CA PHE A 120 6.02 -40.41 45.22
C PHE A 120 6.63 -41.06 46.47
N PRO A 121 7.74 -41.81 46.36
CA PRO A 121 8.58 -42.14 47.52
C PRO A 121 9.61 -41.03 47.80
N LEU A 122 9.87 -40.82 49.10
CA LEU A 122 10.85 -39.88 49.68
C LEU A 122 12.30 -40.19 49.26
N PRO A 123 13.19 -39.19 49.20
CA PRO A 123 14.59 -39.38 48.80
C PRO A 123 15.43 -39.98 49.93
N GLN A 124 16.11 -41.10 49.65
CA GLN A 124 17.17 -41.65 50.49
C GLN A 124 18.49 -40.89 50.26
N GLN A 125 19.15 -40.54 51.37
CA GLN A 125 20.48 -39.94 51.44
C GLN A 125 21.54 -40.91 50.91
N GLN A 126 22.42 -40.43 50.03
CA GLN A 126 23.67 -41.12 49.65
C GLN A 126 24.89 -40.41 50.30
N PRO A 127 25.96 -41.16 50.63
CA PRO A 127 27.05 -40.66 51.44
C PRO A 127 28.03 -39.77 50.66
N ARG A 128 28.64 -38.84 51.39
CA ARG A 128 29.70 -37.93 50.94
C ARG A 128 30.94 -38.71 50.49
N VAL A 129 31.38 -38.49 49.24
CA VAL A 129 32.69 -38.91 48.74
C VAL A 129 33.58 -37.68 48.64
N ALA A 130 34.81 -37.81 49.16
CA ALA A 130 35.82 -36.76 49.27
C ALA A 130 36.28 -36.24 47.90
N VAL A 131 36.40 -34.92 47.78
CA VAL A 131 37.01 -34.26 46.62
C VAL A 131 38.53 -34.29 46.80
N ALA A 132 39.21 -35.11 46.01
CA ALA A 132 40.65 -35.06 45.82
C ALA A 132 40.95 -34.03 44.71
N VAL A 133 41.73 -33.00 45.04
CA VAL A 133 42.27 -32.04 44.08
C VAL A 133 43.49 -32.67 43.43
N ALA A 134 43.37 -33.04 42.15
CA ALA A 134 44.49 -33.47 41.33
C ALA A 134 44.60 -32.55 40.11
N SER A 135 45.64 -31.73 40.11
CA SER A 135 46.18 -31.05 38.94
C SER A 135 46.81 -32.10 37.99
N ALA A 136 46.45 -32.09 36.71
CA ALA A 136 47.42 -32.06 35.61
C ALA A 136 46.79 -32.31 34.22
N THR A 137 47.36 -31.57 33.27
CA THR A 137 47.49 -31.80 31.82
C THR A 137 46.27 -31.61 30.90
N SER A 138 46.46 -30.62 30.02
CA SER A 138 45.68 -30.33 28.83
C SER A 138 45.62 -31.52 27.87
N SER A 139 44.42 -32.05 27.66
CA SER A 139 44.07 -32.72 26.41
C SER A 139 43.06 -31.84 25.67
N ALA A 140 43.35 -31.56 24.40
CA ALA A 140 42.49 -30.80 23.53
C ALA A 140 41.20 -31.58 23.29
N ALA A 141 40.18 -31.33 24.11
CA ALA A 141 38.81 -31.68 23.80
C ALA A 141 38.39 -30.83 22.60
N ARG A 142 38.44 -31.41 21.39
CA ARG A 142 37.67 -30.92 20.25
C ARG A 142 36.21 -30.96 20.67
N SER A 143 35.68 -29.81 21.10
CA SER A 143 34.24 -29.60 21.11
C SER A 143 33.75 -29.89 19.70
N LEU A 144 32.97 -30.96 19.53
CA LEU A 144 32.11 -31.11 18.37
C LEU A 144 31.15 -29.93 18.44
N GLY A 145 31.57 -28.82 17.83
CA GLY A 145 30.71 -27.67 17.65
C GLY A 145 29.51 -28.16 16.87
N VAL A 146 28.33 -28.08 17.48
CA VAL A 146 27.09 -28.09 16.70
C VAL A 146 27.31 -27.07 15.59
N PRO A 147 27.26 -27.47 14.30
CA PRO A 147 27.42 -26.50 13.22
C PRO A 147 26.37 -25.43 13.48
N ARG A 148 26.81 -24.18 13.69
CA ARG A 148 25.87 -23.06 13.66
C ARG A 148 25.16 -23.17 12.32
N PRO A 149 23.82 -23.11 12.27
CA PRO A 149 23.13 -23.12 10.99
C PRO A 149 23.76 -22.00 10.16
N THR A 150 24.42 -22.39 9.06
CA THR A 150 24.92 -21.45 8.08
C THR A 150 23.70 -20.72 7.56
N MET A 151 23.65 -19.39 7.71
CA MET A 151 22.56 -18.63 7.13
C MET A 151 22.54 -18.94 5.63
N PRO A 152 21.37 -19.29 5.07
CA PRO A 152 21.25 -19.51 3.62
C PRO A 152 21.75 -18.27 2.88
N ASN A 153 22.30 -18.37 1.67
CA ASN A 153 22.62 -17.17 0.92
C ASN A 153 21.33 -16.52 0.42
N ILE A 154 21.39 -15.20 0.26
CA ILE A 154 20.32 -14.42 -0.34
C ILE A 154 20.44 -14.46 -1.86
N VAL A 155 19.33 -14.75 -2.55
CA VAL A 155 19.24 -14.72 -4.01
C VAL A 155 18.05 -13.86 -4.42
N LEU A 156 18.26 -12.94 -5.36
CA LEU A 156 17.25 -12.00 -5.83
C LEU A 156 16.93 -12.25 -7.31
N PHE A 157 15.67 -12.51 -7.64
CA PHE A 157 15.19 -12.57 -9.02
C PHE A 157 14.26 -11.41 -9.33
N SER A 158 14.30 -10.95 -10.58
CA SER A 158 13.33 -10.01 -11.13
C SER A 158 12.36 -10.73 -12.04
N GLY A 159 11.07 -10.43 -11.94
CA GLY A 159 10.15 -10.68 -13.04
C GLY A 159 10.29 -9.63 -14.16
N SER A 160 9.44 -9.75 -15.18
CA SER A 160 9.41 -8.86 -16.35
C SER A 160 8.77 -7.50 -16.07
N SER A 161 8.02 -7.34 -14.97
CA SER A 161 7.20 -6.15 -14.73
C SER A 161 8.00 -4.88 -14.43
N HIS A 162 9.11 -4.98 -13.68
CA HIS A 162 9.88 -3.81 -13.25
C HIS A 162 11.37 -4.11 -12.97
N GLN A 163 12.15 -4.35 -14.03
CA GLN A 163 13.57 -4.66 -13.91
C GLN A 163 14.41 -3.52 -13.29
N ASP A 164 14.10 -2.25 -13.57
CA ASP A 164 14.83 -1.10 -12.99
C ASP A 164 14.75 -1.09 -11.45
N LEU A 165 13.56 -1.29 -10.87
CA LEU A 165 13.41 -1.37 -9.41
C LEU A 165 14.17 -2.57 -8.84
N SER A 166 14.06 -3.74 -9.48
CA SER A 166 14.79 -4.93 -9.06
C SER A 166 16.30 -4.73 -9.07
N GLN A 167 16.83 -4.08 -10.11
CA GLN A 167 18.26 -3.77 -10.21
C GLN A 167 18.69 -2.79 -9.12
N ARG A 168 17.93 -1.71 -8.87
CA ARG A 168 18.23 -0.77 -7.77
C ARG A 168 18.24 -1.45 -6.40
N VAL A 169 17.34 -2.40 -6.17
CA VAL A 169 17.31 -3.19 -4.93
C VAL A 169 18.55 -4.09 -4.84
N ALA A 170 18.93 -4.75 -5.93
CA ALA A 170 20.13 -5.57 -6.02
C ALA A 170 21.40 -4.75 -5.72
N ASP A 171 21.55 -3.60 -6.37
CA ASP A 171 22.68 -2.68 -6.20
C ASP A 171 22.83 -2.23 -4.74
N ARG A 172 21.71 -1.91 -4.07
CA ARG A 172 21.70 -1.49 -2.66
C ARG A 172 22.05 -2.63 -1.69
N LEU A 173 21.75 -3.87 -2.06
CA LEU A 173 22.14 -5.06 -1.30
C LEU A 173 23.57 -5.52 -1.62
N GLY A 174 24.21 -4.96 -2.65
CA GLY A 174 25.51 -5.41 -3.14
C GLY A 174 25.44 -6.79 -3.80
N LEU A 175 24.31 -7.11 -4.44
CA LEU A 175 24.03 -8.38 -5.10
C LEU A 175 23.83 -8.18 -6.61
N GLU A 176 24.02 -9.25 -7.37
CA GLU A 176 23.57 -9.32 -8.76
C GLU A 176 22.18 -9.98 -8.81
N LEU A 177 21.37 -9.63 -9.81
CA LEU A 177 20.14 -10.34 -10.07
C LEU A 177 20.45 -11.76 -10.56
N GLY A 178 19.76 -12.74 -9.99
CA GLY A 178 19.84 -14.12 -10.39
C GLY A 178 19.39 -14.31 -11.83
N LYS A 179 20.03 -15.27 -12.51
CA LYS A 179 19.80 -15.58 -13.91
C LYS A 179 18.43 -16.26 -14.06
N VAL A 180 17.53 -15.60 -14.76
CA VAL A 180 16.23 -16.15 -15.14
C VAL A 180 15.98 -15.86 -16.62
N VAL A 181 15.50 -16.86 -17.34
CA VAL A 181 15.00 -16.71 -18.69
C VAL A 181 13.48 -16.66 -18.61
N THR A 182 12.91 -15.49 -18.84
CA THR A 182 11.47 -15.26 -18.90
C THR A 182 11.06 -14.95 -20.34
N GLU A 183 10.25 -15.82 -20.94
CA GLU A 183 9.80 -15.69 -22.32
C GLU A 183 8.29 -15.87 -22.41
N LYS A 184 7.70 -15.36 -23.49
CA LYS A 184 6.29 -15.57 -23.82
C LYS A 184 6.21 -16.36 -25.12
N PHE A 185 5.63 -17.55 -25.07
CA PHE A 185 5.39 -18.37 -26.26
C PHE A 185 4.38 -17.68 -27.19
N SER A 186 4.35 -18.09 -28.46
CA SER A 186 3.47 -17.48 -29.48
C SER A 186 1.98 -17.57 -29.13
N ASN A 187 1.58 -18.60 -28.37
CA ASN A 187 0.24 -18.81 -27.82
C ASN A 187 -0.06 -18.01 -26.54
N GLN A 188 0.83 -17.10 -26.14
CA GLN A 188 0.73 -16.25 -24.94
C GLN A 188 1.02 -16.96 -23.59
N GLU A 189 1.46 -18.22 -23.59
CA GLU A 189 1.90 -18.88 -22.35
C GLU A 189 3.24 -18.30 -21.87
N THR A 190 3.36 -18.08 -20.57
CA THR A 190 4.61 -17.63 -19.94
C THR A 190 5.52 -18.83 -19.68
N SER A 191 6.76 -18.76 -20.19
CA SER A 191 7.83 -19.70 -19.93
C SER A 191 8.85 -19.09 -19.00
N VAL A 192 9.25 -19.81 -17.96
CA VAL A 192 10.24 -19.36 -16.97
C VAL A 192 11.24 -20.49 -16.72
N GLU A 193 12.52 -20.18 -16.85
CA GLU A 193 13.61 -21.08 -16.52
C GLU A 193 14.60 -20.38 -15.56
N ILE A 194 14.79 -20.96 -14.37
CA ILE A 194 15.77 -20.48 -13.40
C ILE A 194 17.15 -20.99 -13.84
N GLY A 195 18.04 -20.08 -14.22
CA GLY A 195 19.34 -20.37 -14.84
C GLY A 195 20.46 -20.68 -13.84
N GLU A 196 20.17 -20.74 -12.55
CA GLU A 196 21.13 -21.07 -11.49
C GLU A 196 20.51 -21.91 -10.37
N SER A 197 21.36 -22.54 -9.54
CA SER A 197 20.86 -23.37 -8.45
C SER A 197 20.39 -22.51 -7.28
N VAL A 198 19.15 -22.71 -6.87
CA VAL A 198 18.54 -22.04 -5.69
C VAL A 198 18.41 -22.97 -4.49
N ARG A 199 19.05 -24.14 -4.52
CA ARG A 199 18.87 -25.20 -3.51
C ARG A 199 19.39 -24.73 -2.15
N GLY A 200 18.51 -24.68 -1.16
CA GLY A 200 18.84 -24.25 0.20
C GLY A 200 19.03 -22.74 0.36
N GLU A 201 18.78 -21.95 -0.69
CA GLU A 201 18.94 -20.49 -0.65
C GLU A 201 17.65 -19.77 -0.19
N ASP A 202 17.81 -18.54 0.30
CA ASP A 202 16.72 -17.62 0.66
C ASP A 202 16.39 -16.71 -0.52
N VAL A 203 15.31 -17.06 -1.22
CA VAL A 203 14.96 -16.50 -2.53
C VAL A 203 13.96 -15.36 -2.37
N TYR A 204 14.24 -14.23 -3.02
CA TYR A 204 13.34 -13.08 -3.13
C TYR A 204 13.00 -12.84 -4.59
N ILE A 205 11.70 -12.81 -4.91
CA ILE A 205 11.24 -12.55 -6.29
C ILE A 205 10.53 -11.19 -6.30
N ILE A 206 11.10 -10.21 -7.01
CA ILE A 206 10.51 -8.88 -7.16
C ILE A 206 9.61 -8.87 -8.40
N GLN A 207 8.32 -8.65 -8.18
CA GLN A 207 7.35 -8.46 -9.26
C GLN A 207 6.23 -7.52 -8.80
N SER A 208 5.97 -6.46 -9.56
CA SER A 208 4.86 -5.55 -9.27
C SER A 208 3.60 -5.89 -10.07
N GLY A 209 2.42 -5.58 -9.53
CA GLY A 209 1.13 -5.77 -10.19
C GLY A 209 0.78 -4.65 -11.19
N CYS A 210 1.68 -4.32 -12.11
CA CYS A 210 1.48 -3.28 -13.14
C CYS A 210 1.43 -3.82 -14.57
N GLY A 211 1.12 -2.96 -15.56
CA GLY A 211 1.04 -3.35 -16.97
C GLY A 211 -0.02 -4.42 -17.24
N GLU A 212 0.35 -5.50 -17.92
CA GLU A 212 -0.48 -6.69 -18.08
C GLU A 212 -0.52 -7.50 -16.77
N ILE A 213 -1.43 -7.10 -15.88
CA ILE A 213 -1.52 -7.60 -14.50
C ILE A 213 -1.63 -9.13 -14.41
N ASN A 214 -2.34 -9.76 -15.35
CA ASN A 214 -2.53 -11.22 -15.37
C ASN A 214 -1.24 -11.95 -15.73
N ASP A 215 -0.54 -11.46 -16.76
CA ASP A 215 0.70 -12.06 -17.23
C ASP A 215 1.77 -11.95 -16.15
N ASN A 216 1.89 -10.77 -15.51
CA ASN A 216 2.83 -10.54 -14.42
C ASN A 216 2.52 -11.38 -13.17
N LEU A 217 1.24 -11.57 -12.85
CA LEU A 217 0.82 -12.46 -11.77
C LEU A 217 1.15 -13.92 -12.09
N MET A 218 0.86 -14.40 -13.30
CA MET A 218 1.17 -15.76 -13.71
C MET A 218 2.67 -16.01 -13.74
N GLU A 219 3.46 -15.08 -14.25
CA GLU A 219 4.92 -15.14 -14.24
C GLU A 219 5.46 -15.27 -12.80
N LEU A 220 4.97 -14.45 -11.87
CA LEU A 220 5.35 -14.53 -10.46
C LEU A 220 5.01 -15.91 -9.86
N LEU A 221 3.80 -16.41 -10.10
CA LEU A 221 3.38 -17.72 -9.59
C LEU A 221 4.25 -18.86 -10.14
N ILE A 222 4.62 -18.80 -11.41
CA ILE A 222 5.50 -19.79 -12.06
C ILE A 222 6.91 -19.71 -11.46
N MET A 223 7.47 -18.51 -11.28
CA MET A 223 8.78 -18.30 -10.65
C MET A 223 8.81 -18.84 -9.21
N ILE A 224 7.79 -18.54 -8.40
CA ILE A 224 7.67 -19.05 -7.03
C ILE A 224 7.68 -20.57 -7.02
N ASN A 225 6.84 -21.19 -7.85
CA ASN A 225 6.73 -22.65 -7.92
C ASN A 225 8.04 -23.28 -8.41
N ALA A 226 8.70 -22.69 -9.42
CA ALA A 226 9.98 -23.16 -9.94
C ALA A 226 11.07 -23.16 -8.84
N CYS A 227 11.16 -22.08 -8.05
CA CYS A 227 12.08 -22.00 -6.92
C CYS A 227 11.72 -23.00 -5.81
N LYS A 228 10.42 -23.21 -5.54
CA LYS A 228 9.96 -24.13 -4.50
C LYS A 228 10.32 -25.58 -4.82
N ILE A 229 10.03 -26.04 -6.04
CA ILE A 229 10.35 -27.42 -6.47
C ILE A 229 11.86 -27.62 -6.69
N ALA A 230 12.61 -26.55 -6.99
CA ALA A 230 14.07 -26.55 -7.02
C ALA A 230 14.72 -26.62 -5.62
N SER A 231 13.92 -26.81 -4.56
CA SER A 231 14.37 -26.99 -3.16
C SER A 231 15.01 -25.75 -2.55
N SER A 232 14.51 -24.55 -2.87
CA SER A 232 14.84 -23.35 -2.09
C SER A 232 14.46 -23.51 -0.61
N SER A 233 15.20 -22.84 0.27
CA SER A 233 14.95 -22.88 1.72
C SER A 233 13.68 -22.08 2.05
N ARG A 234 13.56 -20.89 1.46
CA ARG A 234 12.43 -19.98 1.63
C ARG A 234 12.22 -19.18 0.35
N VAL A 235 10.96 -18.93 -0.01
CA VAL A 235 10.59 -18.06 -1.13
C VAL A 235 9.76 -16.88 -0.62
N THR A 236 10.30 -15.68 -0.75
CA THR A 236 9.63 -14.42 -0.42
C THR A 236 9.18 -13.72 -1.70
N ALA A 237 7.87 -13.45 -1.82
CA ALA A 237 7.35 -12.64 -2.92
C ALA A 237 7.40 -11.16 -2.52
N VAL A 238 8.18 -10.36 -3.25
CA VAL A 238 8.28 -8.91 -3.07
C VAL A 238 7.39 -8.25 -4.11
N ILE A 239 6.24 -7.75 -3.67
CA ILE A 239 5.16 -7.24 -4.52
C ILE A 239 4.89 -5.77 -4.18
N PRO A 240 5.63 -4.82 -4.79
CA PRO A 240 5.52 -3.39 -4.45
C PRO A 240 4.10 -2.84 -4.60
N CYS A 241 3.40 -3.16 -5.69
CA CYS A 241 1.96 -2.88 -5.86
C CYS A 241 1.18 -4.19 -5.93
N PHE A 242 0.37 -4.47 -4.91
CA PHE A 242 -0.35 -5.74 -4.81
C PHE A 242 -1.48 -5.87 -5.86
N PRO A 243 -1.49 -6.93 -6.70
CA PRO A 243 -2.47 -7.07 -7.76
C PRO A 243 -3.88 -7.32 -7.20
N TYR A 244 -4.89 -6.76 -7.87
CA TYR A 244 -6.31 -6.86 -7.48
C TYR A 244 -6.67 -6.31 -6.09
N ALA A 245 -5.80 -5.50 -5.46
CA ALA A 245 -6.02 -5.01 -4.08
C ALA A 245 -7.35 -4.25 -3.87
N ARG A 246 -7.90 -3.59 -4.91
CA ARG A 246 -9.21 -2.91 -4.85
C ARG A 246 -10.42 -3.84 -4.83
N GLN A 247 -10.22 -5.15 -5.04
CA GLN A 247 -11.27 -6.17 -5.05
C GLN A 247 -11.16 -7.04 -3.77
N ASP A 248 -11.11 -6.37 -2.61
CA ASP A 248 -10.92 -6.94 -1.27
C ASP A 248 -12.24 -7.33 -0.56
N LYS A 249 -13.38 -6.84 -1.05
CA LYS A 249 -14.70 -7.10 -0.45
C LYS A 249 -15.80 -7.23 -1.50
N LYS A 250 -16.91 -7.84 -1.09
CA LYS A 250 -18.15 -7.84 -1.88
C LYS A 250 -18.86 -6.50 -1.68
N ASP A 251 -18.65 -5.59 -2.61
CA ASP A 251 -19.31 -4.29 -2.57
C ASP A 251 -20.82 -4.41 -2.79
N LYS A 252 -21.59 -3.87 -1.82
CA LYS A 252 -23.05 -4.00 -1.62
C LYS A 252 -23.51 -5.35 -1.05
N VAL A 253 -23.92 -5.30 0.21
CA VAL A 253 -24.64 -6.38 0.90
C VAL A 253 -25.95 -6.64 0.17
N GLY A 254 -26.08 -7.80 -0.49
CA GLY A 254 -27.34 -8.33 -1.02
C GLY A 254 -27.46 -8.47 -2.55
N GLU A 255 -26.70 -7.72 -3.35
CA GLU A 255 -26.91 -7.68 -4.82
C GLU A 255 -25.68 -8.00 -5.66
N SER A 256 -24.47 -7.87 -5.10
CA SER A 256 -23.24 -8.07 -5.86
C SER A 256 -22.71 -9.49 -5.72
N ARG A 257 -22.82 -10.27 -6.80
CA ARG A 257 -22.14 -11.58 -6.96
C ARG A 257 -20.68 -11.39 -7.38
N ALA A 258 -20.02 -10.36 -6.85
CA ALA A 258 -18.63 -10.05 -7.16
C ALA A 258 -17.65 -11.03 -6.48
N PRO A 259 -16.50 -11.32 -7.12
CA PRO A 259 -15.42 -12.06 -6.48
C PRO A 259 -14.70 -11.20 -5.44
N ILE A 260 -14.02 -11.85 -4.49
CA ILE A 260 -12.99 -11.23 -3.65
C ILE A 260 -11.64 -11.61 -4.26
N SER A 261 -11.27 -10.95 -5.36
CA SER A 261 -10.12 -11.34 -6.18
C SER A 261 -8.80 -11.17 -5.44
N ALA A 262 -8.68 -10.20 -4.52
CA ALA A 262 -7.50 -10.07 -3.67
C ALA A 262 -7.28 -11.33 -2.79
N LYS A 263 -8.36 -11.96 -2.30
CA LYS A 263 -8.26 -13.23 -1.56
C LYS A 263 -7.91 -14.40 -2.49
N LEU A 264 -8.43 -14.42 -3.71
CA LEU A 264 -8.04 -15.41 -4.71
C LEU A 264 -6.54 -15.32 -5.02
N VAL A 265 -6.01 -14.11 -5.23
CA VAL A 265 -4.58 -13.85 -5.44
C VAL A 265 -3.76 -14.33 -4.25
N ALA A 266 -4.18 -14.02 -3.02
CA ALA A 266 -3.50 -14.48 -1.81
C ALA A 266 -3.43 -16.02 -1.75
N ASN A 267 -4.54 -16.70 -2.08
CA ASN A 267 -4.57 -18.17 -2.15
C ASN A 267 -3.64 -18.72 -3.23
N MET A 268 -3.59 -18.09 -4.41
CA MET A 268 -2.72 -18.50 -5.52
C MET A 268 -1.24 -18.38 -5.14
N LEU A 269 -0.84 -17.27 -4.52
CA LEU A 269 0.53 -17.07 -4.03
C LEU A 269 0.91 -18.10 -2.96
N SER A 270 -0.02 -18.38 -2.03
CA SER A 270 0.19 -19.35 -0.96
C SER A 270 0.35 -20.77 -1.52
N VAL A 271 -0.51 -21.19 -2.45
CA VAL A 271 -0.45 -22.54 -3.05
C VAL A 271 0.73 -22.70 -4.02
N ALA A 272 1.18 -21.62 -4.67
CA ALA A 272 2.40 -21.65 -5.49
C ALA A 272 3.65 -21.92 -4.65
N GLY A 273 3.60 -21.67 -3.34
CA GLY A 273 4.67 -21.99 -2.40
C GLY A 273 5.42 -20.78 -1.84
N ALA A 274 4.81 -19.58 -1.87
CA ALA A 274 5.36 -18.43 -1.16
C ALA A 274 5.32 -18.67 0.35
N ASP A 275 6.44 -18.42 1.03
CA ASP A 275 6.58 -18.56 2.47
C ASP A 275 6.44 -17.21 3.20
N HIS A 276 6.63 -16.10 2.48
CA HIS A 276 6.58 -14.74 3.01
C HIS A 276 6.20 -13.73 1.92
N ILE A 277 5.50 -12.65 2.29
CA ILE A 277 5.15 -11.55 1.36
C ILE A 277 5.71 -10.23 1.89
N ILE A 278 6.40 -9.48 1.04
CA ILE A 278 6.77 -8.08 1.29
C ILE A 278 5.99 -7.23 0.28
N THR A 279 5.22 -6.25 0.74
CA THR A 279 4.43 -5.36 -0.12
C THR A 279 4.45 -3.93 0.42
N MET A 280 3.93 -2.96 -0.34
CA MET A 280 3.89 -1.56 0.06
C MET A 280 2.47 -1.00 -0.07
N ASP A 281 2.01 -0.29 0.96
CA ASP A 281 0.73 0.42 1.03
C ASP A 281 -0.47 -0.37 0.46
N LEU A 282 -0.74 -1.55 1.01
CA LEU A 282 -1.97 -2.30 0.67
C LEU A 282 -3.21 -1.41 0.72
N HIS A 283 -4.03 -1.47 -0.34
CA HIS A 283 -5.28 -0.70 -0.47
C HIS A 283 -6.16 -0.80 0.78
N ALA A 284 -6.25 -2.01 1.33
CA ALA A 284 -6.90 -2.31 2.60
C ALA A 284 -5.95 -3.14 3.47
N SER A 285 -5.71 -2.71 4.72
CA SER A 285 -4.83 -3.42 5.64
C SER A 285 -5.33 -4.83 5.99
N GLN A 286 -6.64 -5.08 5.82
CA GLN A 286 -7.26 -6.39 6.01
C GLN A 286 -6.76 -7.45 5.04
N ILE A 287 -6.15 -7.07 3.91
CA ILE A 287 -5.57 -8.00 2.94
C ILE A 287 -4.45 -8.83 3.59
N GLN A 288 -3.77 -8.33 4.63
CA GLN A 288 -2.81 -9.14 5.39
C GLN A 288 -3.47 -10.39 5.98
N GLY A 289 -4.71 -10.29 6.46
CA GLY A 289 -5.49 -11.42 6.98
C GLY A 289 -6.05 -12.36 5.90
N PHE A 290 -5.75 -12.13 4.62
CA PHE A 290 -6.05 -13.10 3.56
C PHE A 290 -5.02 -14.21 3.46
N PHE A 291 -3.82 -13.97 3.99
CA PHE A 291 -2.71 -14.90 4.05
C PHE A 291 -2.62 -15.57 5.42
N ASP A 292 -2.21 -16.83 5.42
CA ASP A 292 -1.79 -17.55 6.63
C ASP A 292 -0.26 -17.47 6.84
N ILE A 293 0.48 -17.06 5.80
CA ILE A 293 1.91 -16.75 5.84
C ILE A 293 2.13 -15.29 6.30
N PRO A 294 3.32 -14.95 6.85
CA PRO A 294 3.57 -13.59 7.29
C PRO A 294 3.57 -12.61 6.10
N VAL A 295 3.10 -11.38 6.37
CA VAL A 295 3.03 -10.31 5.37
C VAL A 295 3.59 -9.04 5.99
N ASP A 296 4.71 -8.57 5.44
CA ASP A 296 5.27 -7.27 5.76
C ASP A 296 4.69 -6.21 4.82
N ASN A 297 3.70 -5.46 5.32
CA ASN A 297 3.15 -4.31 4.62
C ASN A 297 3.93 -3.03 4.99
N LEU A 298 4.83 -2.64 4.11
CA LEU A 298 5.62 -1.41 4.20
C LEU A 298 4.75 -0.18 3.90
N TYR A 299 5.19 0.99 4.34
CA TYR A 299 4.48 2.26 4.12
C TYR A 299 5.40 3.28 3.44
N ALA A 300 4.90 3.96 2.41
CA ALA A 300 5.59 5.11 1.83
C ALA A 300 5.42 6.39 2.67
N GLU A 301 4.56 6.37 3.69
CA GLU A 301 4.27 7.53 4.56
C GLU A 301 5.53 8.27 5.06
N PRO A 302 6.59 7.61 5.58
CA PRO A 302 7.81 8.31 5.99
C PRO A 302 8.49 9.06 4.83
N ALA A 303 8.54 8.46 3.63
CA ALA A 303 9.15 9.05 2.44
C ALA A 303 8.31 10.22 1.91
N VAL A 304 6.98 10.09 1.95
CA VAL A 304 6.03 11.16 1.61
C VAL A 304 6.18 12.35 2.56
N LEU A 305 6.27 12.10 3.87
CA LEU A 305 6.48 13.15 4.87
C LEU A 305 7.79 13.91 4.65
N GLN A 306 8.86 13.19 4.30
CA GLN A 306 10.14 13.80 3.96
C GLN A 306 10.00 14.66 2.70
N TRP A 307 9.41 14.13 1.62
CA TRP A 307 9.22 14.85 0.37
C TRP A 307 8.42 16.15 0.57
N ILE A 308 7.31 16.10 1.35
CA ILE A 308 6.48 17.28 1.64
C ILE A 308 7.31 18.38 2.32
N ARG A 309 8.11 18.02 3.33
CA ARG A 309 8.91 18.99 4.11
C ARG A 309 10.01 19.63 3.29
N GLU A 310 10.57 18.90 2.33
CA GLU A 310 11.69 19.35 1.49
C GLU A 310 11.22 20.14 0.25
N ASN A 311 10.03 19.86 -0.28
CA ASN A 311 9.59 20.39 -1.58
C ASN A 311 8.45 21.42 -1.51
N ILE A 312 7.70 21.48 -0.41
CA ILE A 312 6.58 22.42 -0.25
C ILE A 312 6.94 23.46 0.81
N ALA A 313 7.25 24.69 0.41
CA ALA A 313 7.68 25.74 1.35
C ALA A 313 6.63 26.03 2.44
N GLU A 314 5.35 26.02 2.07
CA GLU A 314 4.21 26.31 2.93
C GLU A 314 3.66 25.07 3.66
N TRP A 315 4.41 23.97 3.75
CA TRP A 315 3.93 22.71 4.32
C TRP A 315 3.37 22.86 5.75
N LYS A 316 3.89 23.79 6.56
CA LYS A 316 3.42 24.02 7.94
C LYS A 316 1.98 24.55 8.03
N ASN A 317 1.49 25.18 6.95
CA ASN A 317 0.15 25.73 6.87
C ASN A 317 -0.68 25.05 5.77
N CYS A 318 -0.22 23.91 5.27
CA CYS A 318 -0.95 23.14 4.27
C CYS A 318 -2.15 22.40 4.88
N ILE A 319 -2.96 21.79 4.02
CA ILE A 319 -4.04 20.90 4.42
C ILE A 319 -3.93 19.59 3.63
N ILE A 320 -3.98 18.46 4.34
CA ILE A 320 -3.95 17.14 3.71
C ILE A 320 -5.39 16.72 3.36
N VAL A 321 -5.63 16.36 2.10
CA VAL A 321 -6.97 16.13 1.58
C VAL A 321 -7.11 14.69 1.12
N SER A 322 -8.18 14.02 1.54
CA SER A 322 -8.54 12.72 0.98
C SER A 322 -9.49 12.89 -0.21
N PRO A 323 -9.23 12.23 -1.36
CA PRO A 323 -10.12 12.31 -2.53
C PRO A 323 -11.43 11.52 -2.35
N ASP A 324 -11.50 10.63 -1.36
CA ASP A 324 -12.71 9.88 -1.01
C ASP A 324 -12.84 9.64 0.51
N ALA A 325 -13.92 8.98 0.92
CA ALA A 325 -14.15 8.67 2.33
C ALA A 325 -13.31 7.49 2.87
N GLY A 326 -12.80 6.63 1.99
CA GLY A 326 -11.99 5.46 2.37
C GLY A 326 -10.59 5.87 2.81
N GLY A 327 -10.01 6.89 2.18
CA GLY A 327 -8.69 7.43 2.50
C GLY A 327 -8.61 8.28 3.78
N ALA A 328 -9.70 8.44 4.53
CA ALA A 328 -9.75 9.29 5.72
C ALA A 328 -8.65 8.98 6.74
N LYS A 329 -8.44 7.69 7.07
CA LYS A 329 -7.42 7.26 8.05
C LYS A 329 -6.00 7.60 7.59
N ARG A 330 -5.74 7.52 6.28
CA ARG A 330 -4.43 7.78 5.67
C ARG A 330 -4.08 9.26 5.80
N VAL A 331 -5.01 10.14 5.44
CA VAL A 331 -4.77 11.59 5.49
C VAL A 331 -4.68 12.10 6.92
N THR A 332 -5.46 11.56 7.86
CA THR A 332 -5.36 11.96 9.27
C THR A 332 -4.01 11.56 9.86
N SER A 333 -3.48 10.37 9.54
CA SER A 333 -2.14 9.95 10.00
C SER A 333 -1.04 10.92 9.55
N ILE A 334 -1.07 11.30 8.26
CA ILE A 334 -0.09 12.23 7.70
C ILE A 334 -0.26 13.63 8.30
N ALA A 335 -1.51 14.10 8.42
CA ALA A 335 -1.82 15.41 8.99
C ALA A 335 -1.36 15.52 10.46
N ASP A 336 -1.62 14.50 11.27
CA ASP A 336 -1.19 14.44 12.67
C ASP A 336 0.34 14.47 12.80
N ARG A 337 1.07 13.73 11.94
CA ARG A 337 2.55 13.72 11.92
C ARG A 337 3.18 15.01 11.41
N LEU A 338 2.48 15.77 10.58
CA LEU A 338 2.89 17.11 10.14
C LEU A 338 2.38 18.21 11.08
N ASN A 339 1.47 17.89 12.00
CA ASN A 339 0.75 18.82 12.85
C ASN A 339 0.02 19.90 12.02
N VAL A 340 -0.72 19.46 11.00
CA VAL A 340 -1.54 20.30 10.11
C VAL A 340 -2.99 19.80 10.09
N GLU A 341 -3.89 20.58 9.50
CA GLU A 341 -5.29 20.18 9.35
C GLU A 341 -5.48 19.19 8.20
N PHE A 342 -6.64 18.52 8.18
CA PHE A 342 -7.06 17.65 7.08
C PHE A 342 -8.45 18.02 6.56
N ALA A 343 -8.71 17.68 5.31
CA ALA A 343 -10.02 17.76 4.69
C ALA A 343 -10.37 16.46 3.96
N LEU A 344 -11.64 16.27 3.66
CA LEU A 344 -12.16 15.08 3.01
C LEU A 344 -13.13 15.46 1.90
N ILE A 345 -12.98 14.84 0.74
CA ILE A 345 -13.92 14.95 -0.37
C ILE A 345 -14.80 13.71 -0.37
N HIS A 346 -16.10 13.90 -0.27
CA HIS A 346 -17.08 12.84 -0.43
C HIS A 346 -17.77 13.00 -1.79
N LYS A 347 -17.69 11.96 -2.62
CA LYS A 347 -18.41 11.90 -3.88
C LYS A 347 -19.79 11.28 -3.65
N GLU A 348 -20.83 12.11 -3.68
CA GLU A 348 -22.21 11.64 -3.72
C GLU A 348 -22.50 11.11 -5.13
N ARG A 349 -22.62 9.78 -5.24
CA ARG A 349 -23.06 9.14 -6.49
C ARG A 349 -24.59 9.24 -6.56
N LYS A 350 -25.11 9.97 -7.53
CA LYS A 350 -26.57 10.02 -7.78
C LYS A 350 -26.99 8.99 -8.82
N LYS A 351 -28.31 8.76 -8.92
CA LYS A 351 -28.92 7.83 -9.88
C LYS A 351 -28.60 8.24 -11.33
N ALA A 352 -28.73 7.29 -12.25
CA ALA A 352 -28.55 7.52 -13.69
C ALA A 352 -29.30 8.79 -14.15
N ASN A 353 -28.56 9.69 -14.80
CA ASN A 353 -28.97 11.00 -15.37
C ASN A 353 -28.69 12.28 -14.53
N GLU A 354 -28.08 12.20 -13.34
CA GLU A 354 -27.57 13.38 -12.63
C GLU A 354 -26.04 13.39 -12.54
N VAL A 355 -25.44 14.58 -12.64
CA VAL A 355 -23.98 14.76 -12.47
C VAL A 355 -23.62 14.52 -11.01
N ASP A 356 -22.62 13.67 -10.77
CA ASP A 356 -22.10 13.39 -9.43
C ASP A 356 -21.65 14.67 -8.72
N ARG A 357 -22.02 14.84 -7.44
CA ARG A 357 -21.62 16.01 -6.64
C ARG A 357 -20.47 15.66 -5.71
N MET A 358 -19.42 16.49 -5.70
CA MET A 358 -18.34 16.41 -4.72
C MET A 358 -18.58 17.40 -3.58
N VAL A 359 -18.66 16.87 -2.36
CA VAL A 359 -18.80 17.65 -1.12
C VAL A 359 -17.45 17.67 -0.42
N LEU A 360 -16.94 18.87 -0.12
CA LEU A 360 -15.72 19.06 0.63
C LEU A 360 -16.07 19.30 2.11
N VAL A 361 -15.45 18.56 3.01
CA VAL A 361 -15.53 18.73 4.46
C VAL A 361 -14.15 19.14 4.96
N GLY A 362 -14.05 20.31 5.58
CA GLY A 362 -12.79 20.95 5.95
C GLY A 362 -12.62 22.30 5.25
N ASP A 363 -11.78 23.17 5.82
CA ASP A 363 -11.49 24.48 5.26
C ASP A 363 -10.16 24.45 4.51
N VAL A 364 -10.18 24.78 3.22
CA VAL A 364 -8.98 24.75 2.35
C VAL A 364 -8.60 26.14 1.86
N LYS A 365 -9.33 27.17 2.30
CA LYS A 365 -9.20 28.53 1.77
C LYS A 365 -7.84 29.12 2.14
N ASP A 366 -7.21 29.76 1.15
CA ASP A 366 -5.92 30.45 1.26
C ASP A 366 -4.78 29.53 1.76
N ARG A 367 -4.90 28.22 1.51
CA ARG A 367 -3.94 27.19 1.91
C ARG A 367 -3.51 26.31 0.74
N VAL A 368 -2.31 25.73 0.85
CA VAL A 368 -1.84 24.68 -0.06
C VAL A 368 -2.57 23.38 0.29
N ALA A 369 -3.25 22.79 -0.69
CA ALA A 369 -3.95 21.53 -0.52
C ALA A 369 -3.12 20.36 -1.12
N ILE A 370 -2.93 19.30 -0.34
CA ILE A 370 -2.18 18.11 -0.75
C ILE A 370 -3.14 16.94 -0.78
N LEU A 371 -3.57 16.52 -1.98
CA LEU A 371 -4.36 15.31 -2.17
C LEU A 371 -3.48 14.09 -1.93
N VAL A 372 -3.88 13.19 -1.04
CA VAL A 372 -3.16 11.95 -0.77
C VAL A 372 -4.07 10.74 -0.95
N ASP A 373 -3.62 9.79 -1.76
CA ASP A 373 -4.29 8.52 -1.99
C ASP A 373 -3.28 7.36 -2.08
N ASP A 374 -3.73 6.11 -1.92
CA ASP A 374 -2.83 4.96 -2.11
C ASP A 374 -2.48 4.73 -3.58
N MET A 375 -3.46 4.90 -4.48
CA MET A 375 -3.23 4.69 -5.91
C MET A 375 -4.12 5.56 -6.78
N ALA A 376 -3.63 5.93 -7.97
CA ALA A 376 -4.48 6.55 -8.99
C ALA A 376 -4.35 5.82 -10.33
N ASP A 377 -5.53 5.48 -10.89
CA ASP A 377 -5.66 4.73 -12.12
C ASP A 377 -5.95 5.65 -13.32
N THR A 378 -7.21 6.01 -13.58
CA THR A 378 -7.57 6.91 -14.68
C THR A 378 -7.50 8.41 -14.32
N CYS A 379 -7.12 8.72 -13.08
CA CYS A 379 -7.05 10.07 -12.49
C CYS A 379 -8.34 10.91 -12.53
N GLY A 380 -9.51 10.35 -12.87
CA GLY A 380 -10.76 11.11 -12.93
C GLY A 380 -11.15 11.71 -11.57
N THR A 381 -11.15 10.89 -10.51
CA THR A 381 -11.51 11.36 -9.16
C THR A 381 -10.55 12.43 -8.66
N ILE A 382 -9.24 12.23 -8.82
CA ILE A 382 -8.24 13.16 -8.27
C ILE A 382 -8.19 14.48 -9.04
N CYS A 383 -8.39 14.49 -10.36
CA CYS A 383 -8.49 15.73 -11.13
C CYS A 383 -9.72 16.55 -10.74
N HIS A 384 -10.89 15.91 -10.61
CA HIS A 384 -12.10 16.61 -10.15
C HIS A 384 -11.98 17.09 -8.70
N ALA A 385 -11.27 16.35 -7.85
CA ALA A 385 -10.94 16.78 -6.50
C ALA A 385 -10.08 18.05 -6.51
N ALA A 386 -9.09 18.14 -7.41
CA ALA A 386 -8.27 19.33 -7.57
C ALA A 386 -9.08 20.56 -8.00
N ASP A 387 -9.96 20.41 -9.00
CA ASP A 387 -10.86 21.49 -9.43
C ASP A 387 -11.75 21.97 -8.29
N LYS A 388 -12.23 21.05 -7.46
CA LYS A 388 -13.08 21.35 -6.30
C LYS A 388 -12.31 22.10 -5.21
N LEU A 389 -11.05 21.76 -4.97
CA LEU A 389 -10.18 22.43 -4.01
C LEU A 389 -9.86 23.86 -4.44
N LEU A 390 -9.53 24.07 -5.72
CA LEU A 390 -9.31 25.41 -6.26
C LEU A 390 -10.58 26.27 -6.20
N SER A 391 -11.73 25.69 -6.54
CA SER A 391 -13.03 26.38 -6.41
C SER A 391 -13.39 26.74 -4.96
N ALA A 392 -12.83 26.03 -3.98
CA ALA A 392 -12.99 26.30 -2.56
C ALA A 392 -11.92 27.27 -2.00
N GLY A 393 -11.01 27.77 -2.84
CA GLY A 393 -10.02 28.79 -2.49
C GLY A 393 -8.64 28.26 -2.11
N ALA A 394 -8.29 27.02 -2.45
CA ALA A 394 -6.92 26.52 -2.28
C ALA A 394 -5.93 27.30 -3.15
N THR A 395 -4.76 27.63 -2.60
CA THR A 395 -3.72 28.42 -3.29
C THR A 395 -3.01 27.60 -4.37
N LYS A 396 -2.66 26.36 -4.04
CA LYS A 396 -2.02 25.37 -4.91
C LYS A 396 -2.55 23.99 -4.56
N VAL A 397 -2.55 23.08 -5.54
CA VAL A 397 -2.94 21.69 -5.32
C VAL A 397 -1.79 20.76 -5.73
N TYR A 398 -1.38 19.90 -4.81
CA TYR A 398 -0.47 18.79 -5.07
C TYR A 398 -1.26 17.49 -5.02
N ALA A 399 -0.79 16.47 -5.73
CA ALA A 399 -1.27 15.09 -5.56
C ALA A 399 -0.08 14.20 -5.18
N ILE A 400 -0.23 13.38 -4.16
CA ILE A 400 0.75 12.39 -3.74
C ILE A 400 0.06 11.03 -3.70
N LEU A 401 0.63 10.06 -4.41
CA LEU A 401 0.07 8.72 -4.56
C LEU A 401 1.18 7.73 -4.27
N THR A 402 0.91 6.64 -3.55
CA THR A 402 1.93 5.58 -3.48
C THR A 402 2.06 4.92 -4.86
N HIS A 403 0.99 4.40 -5.43
CA HIS A 403 1.01 3.65 -6.68
C HIS A 403 0.45 4.47 -7.86
N GLY A 404 1.33 4.92 -8.76
CA GLY A 404 0.98 5.61 -10.00
C GLY A 404 0.63 4.66 -11.14
N ILE A 405 -0.59 4.10 -11.17
CA ILE A 405 -1.03 3.19 -12.25
C ILE A 405 -1.18 3.97 -13.57
N PHE A 406 -1.85 5.12 -13.52
CA PHE A 406 -1.94 6.10 -14.61
C PHE A 406 -2.31 5.47 -15.97
N SER A 407 -3.40 4.72 -16.02
CA SER A 407 -3.89 4.06 -17.24
C SER A 407 -4.84 4.95 -18.05
N GLY A 408 -5.00 4.63 -19.34
CA GLY A 408 -5.93 5.31 -20.23
C GLY A 408 -5.72 6.83 -20.30
N PRO A 409 -6.74 7.66 -19.98
CA PRO A 409 -6.66 9.11 -20.10
C PRO A 409 -5.91 9.80 -18.93
N ALA A 410 -5.24 9.07 -18.05
CA ALA A 410 -4.64 9.61 -16.84
C ALA A 410 -3.64 10.75 -17.12
N ILE A 411 -2.70 10.54 -18.05
CA ILE A 411 -1.64 11.50 -18.34
C ILE A 411 -2.18 12.80 -18.91
N SER A 412 -3.10 12.72 -19.88
CA SER A 412 -3.73 13.91 -20.45
C SER A 412 -4.56 14.67 -19.41
N ARG A 413 -5.25 13.96 -18.50
CA ARG A 413 -5.98 14.57 -17.39
C ARG A 413 -5.05 15.27 -16.40
N ILE A 414 -3.91 14.67 -16.04
CA ILE A 414 -2.93 15.28 -15.15
C ILE A 414 -2.35 16.56 -15.77
N ASN A 415 -1.98 16.51 -17.06
CA ASN A 415 -1.45 17.67 -17.77
C ASN A 415 -2.45 18.83 -17.79
N ASN A 416 -3.73 18.54 -18.03
CA ASN A 416 -4.80 19.54 -18.10
C ASN A 416 -5.27 20.02 -16.72
N ALA A 417 -5.12 19.21 -15.67
CA ALA A 417 -5.51 19.57 -14.32
C ALA A 417 -4.53 20.56 -13.69
N ALA A 418 -5.03 21.41 -12.81
CA ALA A 418 -4.27 22.46 -12.13
C ALA A 418 -3.48 21.92 -10.91
N PHE A 419 -2.73 20.84 -11.12
CA PHE A 419 -1.71 20.36 -10.19
C PHE A 419 -0.42 21.14 -10.36
N GLU A 420 0.19 21.51 -9.23
CA GLU A 420 1.57 22.00 -9.21
C GLU A 420 2.55 20.84 -9.48
N ALA A 421 2.35 19.72 -8.79
CA ALA A 421 3.06 18.47 -9.03
C ALA A 421 2.20 17.26 -8.66
N VAL A 422 2.47 16.13 -9.33
CA VAL A 422 1.92 14.81 -9.02
C VAL A 422 3.07 13.90 -8.64
N VAL A 423 3.13 13.54 -7.37
CA VAL A 423 4.22 12.74 -6.80
C VAL A 423 3.75 11.30 -6.69
N VAL A 424 4.57 10.37 -7.17
CA VAL A 424 4.34 8.93 -7.06
C VAL A 424 5.58 8.20 -6.58
N THR A 425 5.44 6.94 -6.15
CA THR A 425 6.62 6.08 -5.96
C THR A 425 6.96 5.31 -7.24
N ASN A 426 8.18 4.78 -7.33
CA ASN A 426 8.57 3.80 -8.34
C ASN A 426 8.14 2.36 -7.96
N THR A 427 7.04 2.17 -7.23
CA THR A 427 6.42 0.83 -7.08
C THR A 427 5.90 0.28 -8.42
N ILE A 428 5.63 1.17 -9.37
CA ILE A 428 5.25 0.90 -10.76
C ILE A 428 6.18 1.74 -11.65
N PRO A 429 6.68 1.24 -12.80
CA PRO A 429 7.53 2.02 -13.70
C PRO A 429 6.88 3.34 -14.13
N GLN A 430 7.64 4.44 -14.07
CA GLN A 430 7.15 5.81 -14.37
C GLN A 430 7.94 6.52 -15.46
N GLU A 431 9.07 5.96 -15.90
CA GLU A 431 10.05 6.62 -16.78
C GLU A 431 9.40 7.05 -18.10
N ASP A 432 8.52 6.22 -18.65
CA ASP A 432 7.78 6.53 -19.87
C ASP A 432 6.73 7.64 -19.62
N LYS A 433 5.99 7.54 -18.53
CA LYS A 433 4.93 8.48 -18.16
C LYS A 433 5.49 9.89 -17.87
N MET A 434 6.67 9.98 -17.27
CA MET A 434 7.37 11.26 -17.02
C MET A 434 7.77 11.98 -18.31
N LYS A 435 8.11 11.26 -19.38
CA LYS A 435 8.39 11.88 -20.69
C LYS A 435 7.16 12.60 -21.25
N HIS A 436 5.97 12.10 -20.92
CA HIS A 436 4.70 12.64 -21.37
C HIS A 436 4.04 13.61 -20.36
N CYS A 437 4.60 13.76 -19.17
CA CYS A 437 4.06 14.62 -18.11
C CYS A 437 5.17 15.20 -17.24
N THR A 438 5.44 16.49 -17.42
CA THR A 438 6.49 17.22 -16.67
C THR A 438 6.12 17.46 -15.20
N LYS A 439 4.85 17.27 -14.83
CA LYS A 439 4.36 17.43 -13.45
C LYS A 439 4.64 16.21 -12.57
N ILE A 440 4.98 15.06 -13.17
CA ILE A 440 5.21 13.82 -12.42
C ILE A 440 6.59 13.88 -11.76
N GLN A 441 6.62 13.62 -10.45
CA GLN A 441 7.84 13.40 -9.68
C GLN A 441 7.80 12.02 -9.05
N VAL A 442 8.97 11.40 -8.90
CA VAL A 442 9.09 10.01 -8.42
C VAL A 442 9.92 9.94 -7.15
N ILE A 443 9.35 9.33 -6.11
CA ILE A 443 10.05 8.96 -4.88
C ILE A 443 10.60 7.55 -5.07
N ASP A 444 11.91 7.40 -4.93
CA ASP A 444 12.57 6.09 -4.98
C ASP A 444 12.36 5.33 -3.66
N ILE A 445 11.72 4.16 -3.75
CA ILE A 445 11.43 3.26 -2.63
C ILE A 445 12.35 2.03 -2.59
N SER A 446 13.32 1.93 -3.51
CA SER A 446 14.25 0.79 -3.58
C SER A 446 15.05 0.63 -2.28
N MET A 447 15.38 1.71 -1.58
CA MET A 447 16.05 1.62 -0.28
C MET A 447 15.19 0.98 0.81
N ILE A 448 13.90 1.31 0.82
CA ILE A 448 12.94 0.74 1.78
C ILE A 448 12.78 -0.76 1.52
N LEU A 449 12.66 -1.17 0.25
CA LEU A 449 12.57 -2.58 -0.14
C LEU A 449 13.86 -3.34 0.15
N ALA A 450 15.02 -2.79 -0.21
CA ALA A 450 16.32 -3.41 0.06
C ALA A 450 16.52 -3.62 1.57
N GLU A 451 16.24 -2.61 2.40
CA GLU A 451 16.39 -2.74 3.85
C GLU A 451 15.35 -3.71 4.46
N ALA A 452 14.13 -3.79 3.91
CA ALA A 452 13.15 -4.79 4.33
C ALA A 452 13.62 -6.22 4.02
N ILE A 453 14.16 -6.45 2.81
CA ILE A 453 14.74 -7.74 2.40
C ILE A 453 15.92 -8.09 3.30
N ARG A 454 16.86 -7.15 3.52
CA ARG A 454 18.03 -7.34 4.39
C ARG A 454 17.63 -7.73 5.80
N ARG A 455 16.61 -7.06 6.38
CA ARG A 455 16.12 -7.35 7.73
C ARG A 455 15.40 -8.70 7.80
N THR A 456 14.58 -9.02 6.80
CA THR A 456 13.89 -10.31 6.68
C THR A 456 14.86 -11.48 6.61
N HIS A 457 15.97 -11.30 5.89
CA HIS A 457 17.03 -12.29 5.78
C HIS A 457 17.77 -12.49 7.11
N ASN A 458 18.15 -11.39 7.78
CA ASN A 458 18.93 -11.43 9.02
C ASN A 458 18.09 -11.67 10.28
N GLY A 459 16.76 -11.78 10.17
CA GLY A 459 15.86 -11.90 11.32
C GLY A 459 15.78 -10.63 12.18
N GLU A 460 16.05 -9.47 11.59
CA GLU A 460 15.98 -8.17 12.23
C GLU A 460 14.57 -7.57 12.16
N SER A 461 14.27 -6.60 13.02
CA SER A 461 12.96 -5.95 13.06
C SER A 461 12.70 -5.07 11.84
N VAL A 462 11.74 -5.46 11.00
CA VAL A 462 11.25 -4.66 9.85
C VAL A 462 10.43 -3.45 10.29
N SER A 463 9.81 -3.47 11.48
CA SER A 463 8.92 -2.40 11.95
C SER A 463 9.59 -1.03 12.12
N TYR A 464 10.92 -0.98 12.17
CA TYR A 464 11.68 0.28 12.14
C TYR A 464 11.33 1.13 10.90
N LEU A 465 11.14 0.48 9.74
CA LEU A 465 10.85 1.12 8.46
C LEU A 465 9.46 1.76 8.39
N PHE A 466 8.55 1.43 9.32
CA PHE A 466 7.21 2.01 9.32
C PHE A 466 7.17 3.46 9.82
N SER A 467 8.23 3.91 10.49
CA SER A 467 8.33 5.27 11.04
C SER A 467 9.55 6.06 10.59
N HIS A 468 10.58 5.39 10.04
CA HIS A 468 11.83 6.01 9.62
C HIS A 468 12.17 5.64 8.18
N VAL A 469 12.58 6.64 7.39
CA VAL A 469 13.17 6.40 6.08
C VAL A 469 14.62 5.94 6.31
N PRO A 470 15.02 4.76 5.79
CA PRO A 470 16.42 4.33 5.84
C PRO A 470 17.30 5.30 5.05
N LEU A 471 18.45 5.67 5.62
CA LEU A 471 19.43 6.59 5.02
C LEU A 471 20.21 5.93 3.89
#